data_AF-A0A5T0PDL9-F1
#
_entry.id   AF-A0A5T0PDL9-F1
#
_cell.length_a   1.000
_cell.length_b   1.000
_cell.length_c   1.000
_cell.angle_alpha   90.00
_cell.angle_beta   90.00
_cell.angle_gamma   90.00
#
_symmetry.space_group_name_H-M   'P 1'
#
loop_
_entity.id
_entity.type
_entity.pdbx_description
1 polymer ?
#
loop_
_entity_poly.entity_id
_entity_poly.type
_entity_poly.pdbx_seq_one_letter_code
_entity_poly.pdbx_strand_id
1 'polypeptide(L)' 'MTKEKFNQLLKQANLNKKQLADISGIPYPTINAWGSTTSYPPYITFLLENYIKAQSYEELKNKVFEIENIK' A
#
# COMPACT_ATOMS: atom_id res chain seq x y z
N MET A 1 2.62 -7.56 -13.20
CA MET A 1 2.12 -7.94 -11.86
C MET A 1 0.90 -8.86 -12.03
N THR A 2 0.74 -9.89 -11.20
CA THR A 2 -0.46 -10.74 -11.20
C THR A 2 -1.50 -10.23 -10.20
N LYS A 3 -2.75 -10.71 -10.32
CA LYS A 3 -3.84 -10.35 -9.39
C LYS A 3 -3.54 -10.80 -7.96
N GLU A 4 -2.95 -11.98 -7.82
CA GLU A 4 -2.57 -12.59 -6.55
C GLU A 4 -1.50 -11.72 -5.87
N LYS A 5 -0.46 -11.33 -6.62
CA LYS A 5 0.61 -10.46 -6.09
C LYS A 5 0.07 -9.09 -5.70
N PHE A 6 -0.85 -8.51 -6.48
CA PHE A 6 -1.48 -7.24 -6.13
C PHE A 6 -2.28 -7.31 -4.83
N ASN A 7 -3.12 -8.33 -4.69
CA ASN A 7 -3.92 -8.52 -3.48
C ASN A 7 -3.05 -8.82 -2.25
N GLN A 8 -1.94 -9.54 -2.42
CA GLN A 8 -0.98 -9.77 -1.36
C GLN A 8 -0.34 -8.46 -0.88
N LEU A 9 0.12 -7.61 -1.80
CA LEU A 9 0.70 -6.31 -1.46
C LEU A 9 -0.31 -5.39 -0.76
N LEU A 10 -1.56 -5.36 -1.22
CA LEU A 10 -2.64 -4.62 -0.55
C LEU A 10 -2.86 -5.12 0.88
N LYS A 11 -2.89 -6.45 1.09
CA LYS A 11 -3.03 -7.04 2.43
C LYS A 11 -1.86 -6.68 3.34
N GLN A 12 -0.63 -6.73 2.83
CA GLN A 12 0.57 -6.35 3.59
C GLN A 12 0.58 -4.87 3.95
N ALA A 13 0.07 -4.01 3.06
CA ALA A 13 -0.09 -2.58 3.31
C ALA A 13 -1.27 -2.25 4.25
N ASN A 14 -2.07 -3.25 4.65
CA ASN A 14 -3.35 -3.07 5.33
C ASN A 14 -4.31 -2.13 4.58
N LEU A 15 -4.35 -2.27 3.25
CA LEU A 15 -5.19 -1.48 2.35
C LEU A 15 -6.18 -2.37 1.60
N ASN A 16 -7.34 -1.79 1.30
CA ASN A 16 -8.22 -2.25 0.24
C ASN A 16 -8.12 -1.32 -0.99
N LYS A 17 -8.73 -1.72 -2.12
CA LYS A 17 -8.69 -0.94 -3.37
C LYS A 17 -9.27 0.48 -3.23
N LYS A 18 -10.26 0.68 -2.36
CA LYS A 18 -10.86 2.00 -2.11
C LYS A 18 -9.90 2.89 -1.33
N GLN A 19 -9.29 2.38 -0.27
CA GLN A 19 -8.26 3.11 0.47
C GLN A 19 -7.06 3.44 -0.43
N LEU A 20 -6.65 2.52 -1.31
CA LEU A 20 -5.62 2.81 -2.30
C LEU A 20 -6.03 3.96 -3.23
N ALA A 21 -7.30 4.01 -3.65
CA ALA A 21 -7.82 5.12 -4.46
C ALA A 21 -7.70 6.45 -3.71
N ASP A 22 -8.14 6.46 -2.45
CA ASP A 22 -8.15 7.65 -1.61
C ASP A 22 -6.74 8.20 -1.38
N ILE A 23 -5.74 7.34 -1.07
CA ILE A 23 -4.38 7.79 -0.78
C ILE A 23 -3.57 8.14 -2.04
N SER A 24 -3.85 7.50 -3.18
CA SER A 24 -3.10 7.74 -4.43
C SER A 24 -3.73 8.82 -5.30
N GLY A 25 -4.97 9.22 -5.03
CA GLY A 25 -5.76 10.10 -5.89
C GLY A 25 -6.19 9.45 -7.21
N ILE A 26 -5.90 8.17 -7.42
CA ILE A 26 -6.34 7.44 -8.61
C ILE A 26 -7.81 7.07 -8.43
N PRO A 27 -8.71 7.37 -9.39
CA PRO A 27 -10.12 7.02 -9.26
C PRO A 27 -10.33 5.54 -8.98
N TYR A 28 -11.20 5.22 -8.02
CA TYR A 28 -11.51 3.84 -7.67
C TYR A 28 -11.92 2.96 -8.87
N PRO A 29 -12.73 3.43 -9.84
CA PRO A 29 -13.03 2.64 -11.04
C PRO A 29 -11.79 2.19 -11.82
N THR A 30 -10.77 3.06 -11.90
CA THR A 30 -9.49 2.76 -12.55
C THR A 30 -8.73 1.66 -11.81
N ILE A 31 -8.59 1.77 -10.48
CA ILE A 31 -7.95 0.72 -9.66
C ILE A 31 -8.73 -0.58 -9.73
N ASN A 32 -10.06 -0.51 -9.77
CA ASN A 32 -10.89 -1.70 -9.83
C ASN A 32 -10.73 -2.46 -11.16
N ALA A 33 -10.52 -1.74 -12.27
CA ALA A 33 -10.29 -2.30 -13.60
C ALA A 33 -8.91 -2.99 -13.76
N TRP A 34 -7.95 -2.72 -12.87
CA TRP A 34 -6.61 -3.30 -12.95
C TRP A 34 -6.62 -4.83 -12.80
N GLY A 35 -5.88 -5.49 -13.71
CA GLY A 35 -5.82 -6.95 -13.79
C GLY A 35 -7.05 -7.61 -14.42
N SER A 36 -7.98 -6.80 -14.94
CA SER A 36 -9.14 -7.27 -15.71
C SER A 36 -9.14 -6.64 -17.10
N THR A 37 -9.61 -5.40 -17.22
CA THR A 37 -9.69 -4.66 -18.49
C THR A 37 -8.53 -3.70 -18.69
N THR A 38 -7.73 -3.46 -17.64
CA THR A 38 -6.56 -2.59 -17.70
C THR A 38 -5.37 -3.28 -17.06
N SER A 39 -4.21 -3.19 -17.69
CA SER A 39 -2.97 -3.69 -17.09
C SER A 39 -2.63 -2.91 -15.82
N TYR A 40 -1.97 -3.58 -14.88
CA TYR A 40 -1.43 -2.88 -13.72
C TYR A 40 -0.38 -1.85 -14.14
N PRO A 41 -0.42 -0.61 -13.61
CA PRO A 41 0.62 0.38 -13.88
C PRO A 41 1.99 -0.15 -13.46
N PRO A 42 3.06 0.14 -14.21
CA PRO A 42 4.39 -0.40 -13.92
C PRO A 42 4.95 0.04 -12.57
N TYR A 43 4.54 1.21 -12.07
CA TYR A 43 4.99 1.77 -10.79
C TYR A 43 4.25 1.22 -9.56
N ILE A 44 3.14 0.50 -9.73
CA ILE A 44 2.27 0.17 -8.58
C ILE A 44 2.95 -0.77 -7.58
N THR A 45 3.80 -1.67 -8.08
CA THR A 45 4.61 -2.54 -7.22
C THR A 45 5.58 -1.73 -6.38
N PHE A 46 6.34 -0.82 -7.01
CA PHE A 46 7.24 0.10 -6.31
C PHE A 46 6.51 0.94 -5.27
N LEU A 47 5.33 1.48 -5.61
CA LEU A 47 4.52 2.29 -4.69
C LEU A 47 4.10 1.50 -3.44
N LEU A 48 3.52 0.31 -3.62
CA LEU A 48 3.05 -0.51 -2.50
C LEU A 48 4.20 -1.03 -1.63
N GLU A 49 5.31 -1.45 -2.23
CA GLU A 49 6.48 -1.91 -1.49
C GLU A 49 7.11 -0.77 -0.64
N ASN A 50 7.18 0.46 -1.18
CA ASN A 50 7.67 1.60 -0.41
C ASN A 50 6.69 2.05 0.67
N TYR A 51 5.38 1.95 0.41
CA TYR A 51 4.36 2.24 1.42
C TYR A 51 4.46 1.28 2.62
N ILE A 52 4.57 -0.03 2.35
CA ILE A 52 4.78 -1.06 3.39
C ILE A 52 6.07 -0.77 4.17
N LYS A 53 7.14 -0.46 3.46
CA LYS A 53 8.42 -0.11 4.08
C LYS A 53 8.29 1.12 4.98
N ALA A 54 7.62 2.17 4.55
CA ALA A 54 7.37 3.37 5.35
C ALA A 54 6.56 3.07 6.62
N GLN A 55 5.51 2.25 6.51
CA GLN A 55 4.74 1.79 7.69
C GLN A 55 5.62 1.09 8.71
N SER A 56 6.52 0.19 8.26
CA SER A 56 7.42 -0.52 9.17
C SER A 56 8.37 0.43 9.93
N TYR A 57 8.77 1.56 9.33
CA TYR A 57 9.59 2.55 10.01
C TYR A 57 8.80 3.36 11.03
N GLU A 58 7.56 3.74 10.73
CA GLU A 58 6.70 4.41 11.71
C GLU A 58 6.37 3.49 12.88
N GLU A 59 6.11 2.21 12.64
CA GLU A 59 5.92 1.21 13.70
C GLU A 59 7.16 1.08 14.59
N LEU A 60 8.35 0.98 13.99
CA LEU A 60 9.61 0.91 14.73
C LEU A 60 9.84 2.18 15.55
N LYS A 61 9.68 3.35 14.94
CA LYS A 61 9.84 4.66 15.59
C LYS A 61 8.92 4.79 16.79
N ASN A 62 7.64 4.43 16.65
CA ASN A 62 6.67 4.48 17.74
C ASN A 62 7.06 3.55 18.89
N LYS A 63 7.53 2.33 18.59
CA LYS A 63 8.04 1.40 19.61
C LYS A 63 9.27 1.93 20.35
N VAL A 64 10.20 2.57 19.62
CA VAL A 64 11.37 3.20 20.24
C VAL A 64 10.93 4.33 21.17
N PHE A 65 10.02 5.20 20.74
CA PHE A 65 9.51 6.29 21.57
C PHE A 65 8.79 5.78 22.83
N GLU A 66 8.04 4.69 22.70
CA GLU A 66 7.39 4.02 23.84
C GLU A 66 8.43 3.50 24.86
N ILE A 67 9.47 2.79 24.41
CA ILE A 67 10.52 2.23 25.28
C ILE A 67 11.32 3.34 25.96
N GLU A 68 11.70 4.37 25.21
CA GLU A 68 12.52 5.49 25.69
C GLU A 68 11.70 6.54 26.47
N ASN A 69 10.37 6.34 26.61
CA ASN A 69 9.43 7.30 27.23
C ASN A 69 9.52 8.72 26.61
N ILE A 70 9.73 8.79 25.30
CA ILE A 70 9.73 10.03 24.53
C ILE A 70 8.28 10.34 24.13
N LYS A 71 7.78 11.51 24.56
CA LYS A 71 6.43 12.00 24.22
C LYS A 71 6.31 12.48 22.78
#